data_AF-A2E6R0-F1
#
_entry.id   AF-A2E6R0-F1
#
_cell.length_a   1.000
_cell.length_b   1.000
_cell.length_c   1.000
_cell.angle_alpha   90.00
_cell.angle_beta   90.00
_cell.angle_gamma   90.00
#
_symmetry.space_group_name_H-M   'P 1'
#
loop_
_entity.id
_entity.type
_entity.pdbx_description
1 polymer ?
#
loop_
_entity_poly.entity_id
_entity_poly.type
_entity_poly.pdbx_seq_one_letter_code
_entity_poly.pdbx_strand_id
1 'polypeptide(L)'
;MRKYSKDGDIYDLYSVIVHSGSANNGHYYCFIKDESDKWFKFNDTSVTIASLSDVIDDNFGGDGKNYSAYLLFYVKNGSKNEIFFEVSENLIPERVKNKIKLIQQKDTNKECYELKVSTSESISMSCSAGYLSYNKPMFSIFVKKSSSTIDVFNEVTTKIGCKKEELRLFGVNLDHTLSIEIFPDKQTVYGLTRFSHLFATTEKEDLIVPVVLYVPNLKDPLRFLWIDTKKFDDEIAPLFVKVREKFRFDNNIHVWIASAKDRADYIYNPLESFRTNAYQSGTIVVLQIEQFIPSVDEIERENNFSQIDKKRFSFYSTLKGRFPFSFSKFMEMRYCVESIRVHTANKHETLLVPKKILMRELKEMIYRLVIDSQNQSSISDFNPQTDTMLLFVNDEKKPVRAGDSVKAMKYLQGIKYGGHIYAMMFKNSLIDSCNGSIRINLRVIEKNIVKLYYRSFLVSESLTAIDIINLAIERQWVDKNRYIKLCMENKNHFLSVIKGETCLLDLPTNLTISVGDYVLQIACDEVDITVYLEKVPFLFTIKLSEQCKSVLKRLGKYLNIKTDNKRVFIKKCNKYNGSIELKPETVICDLFDLKTEVLFIK
;
A
#
# COMPACT_ATOMS: atom_id res chain seq x y z
N MET A 1 -34.82 73.81 3.75
CA MET A 1 -36.06 73.30 4.38
C MET A 1 -36.84 72.53 3.31
N ARG A 2 -36.87 71.19 3.36
CA ARG A 2 -37.78 70.40 2.53
C ARG A 2 -39.18 70.59 3.10
N LYS A 3 -40.11 71.09 2.30
CA LYS A 3 -41.54 71.21 2.64
C LYS A 3 -42.06 69.79 2.91
N TYR A 4 -42.39 69.47 4.15
CA TYR A 4 -43.26 68.33 4.44
C TYR A 4 -44.62 68.64 3.80
N SER A 5 -45.03 67.83 2.82
CA SER A 5 -46.44 67.86 2.38
C SER A 5 -47.30 67.44 3.57
N LYS A 6 -48.39 68.17 3.80
CA LYS A 6 -49.37 67.84 4.85
C LYS A 6 -50.13 66.54 4.57
N ASP A 7 -49.98 65.99 3.37
CA ASP A 7 -50.40 64.64 3.01
C ASP A 7 -49.18 63.72 3.19
N GLY A 8 -49.24 62.84 4.19
CA GLY A 8 -48.16 61.90 4.52
C GLY A 8 -47.88 60.92 3.37
N ASP A 9 -46.68 60.35 3.36
CA ASP A 9 -46.34 59.29 2.41
C ASP A 9 -47.21 58.05 2.67
N ILE A 10 -48.06 57.68 1.71
CA ILE A 10 -48.94 56.49 1.79
C ILE A 10 -48.18 55.27 1.25
N TYR A 11 -48.32 54.13 1.91
CA TYR A 11 -47.70 52.87 1.52
C TYR A 11 -48.72 51.73 1.45
N ASP A 12 -48.63 50.92 0.40
CA ASP A 12 -49.41 49.70 0.21
C ASP A 12 -48.66 48.49 0.78
N LEU A 13 -49.34 47.63 1.54
CA LEU A 13 -48.78 46.35 1.97
C LEU A 13 -48.63 45.42 0.75
N TYR A 14 -47.43 44.87 0.56
CA TYR A 14 -47.06 44.05 -0.58
C TYR A 14 -46.78 42.59 -0.22
N SER A 15 -46.12 42.33 0.90
CA SER A 15 -45.85 40.97 1.34
C SER A 15 -45.83 40.84 2.87
N VAL A 16 -46.29 39.68 3.35
CA VAL A 16 -46.29 39.28 4.75
C VAL A 16 -45.51 37.97 4.87
N ILE A 17 -44.39 37.98 5.58
CA ILE A 17 -43.64 36.77 5.91
C ILE A 17 -44.11 36.27 7.26
N VAL A 18 -44.49 35.00 7.32
CA VAL A 18 -45.03 34.37 8.53
C VAL A 18 -44.06 33.32 9.02
N HIS A 19 -43.85 33.32 10.34
CA HIS A 19 -43.12 32.28 11.02
C HIS A 19 -44.08 31.48 11.91
N SER A 20 -44.11 30.17 11.73
CA SER A 20 -44.92 29.23 12.51
C SER A 20 -44.02 28.32 13.33
N GLY A 21 -43.93 28.56 14.63
CA GLY A 21 -43.11 27.79 15.55
C GLY A 21 -42.53 28.60 16.70
N SER A 22 -41.44 28.10 17.25
CA SER A 22 -40.70 28.71 18.36
C SER A 22 -39.46 29.46 17.85
N ALA A 23 -38.84 30.28 18.69
CA ALA A 23 -37.62 31.02 18.33
C ALA A 23 -36.48 30.13 17.79
N ASN A 24 -36.42 28.85 18.19
CA ASN A 24 -35.35 27.92 17.82
C ASN A 24 -35.70 27.01 16.64
N ASN A 25 -36.98 26.88 16.29
CA ASN A 25 -37.43 25.97 15.24
C ASN A 25 -38.85 26.34 14.79
N GLY A 26 -39.07 26.38 13.50
CA GLY A 26 -40.37 26.66 12.90
C GLY A 26 -40.34 26.61 11.38
N HIS A 27 -41.51 26.84 10.80
CA HIS A 27 -41.75 26.84 9.36
C HIS A 27 -41.98 28.26 8.87
N TYR A 28 -41.43 28.58 7.70
CA TYR A 28 -41.59 29.90 7.08
C TYR A 28 -42.42 29.78 5.81
N TYR A 29 -43.38 30.67 5.66
CA TYR A 29 -44.13 30.86 4.43
C TYR A 29 -44.45 32.33 4.27
N CYS A 30 -44.89 32.73 3.08
CA CYS A 30 -45.23 34.13 2.85
C CYS A 30 -46.51 34.30 2.06
N PHE A 31 -47.09 35.47 2.23
CA PHE A 31 -48.12 36.00 1.36
C PHE A 31 -47.51 37.10 0.50
N ILE A 32 -47.73 37.05 -0.80
CA ILE A 32 -47.25 38.06 -1.75
C ILE A 32 -48.43 38.50 -2.58
N LYS A 33 -48.54 39.81 -2.79
CA LYS A 33 -49.52 40.43 -3.66
C LYS A 33 -48.99 40.48 -5.09
N ASP A 34 -49.80 40.12 -6.08
CA ASP A 34 -49.47 40.29 -7.49
C ASP A 34 -49.81 41.71 -7.99
N GLU A 35 -49.49 41.99 -9.26
CA GLU A 35 -49.79 43.24 -9.95
C GLU A 35 -51.29 43.50 -10.14
N SER A 36 -52.12 42.46 -10.05
CA SER A 36 -53.60 42.53 -10.10
C SER A 36 -54.22 42.73 -8.72
N ASP A 37 -53.41 43.08 -7.71
CA ASP A 37 -53.78 43.24 -6.32
C ASP A 37 -54.39 41.97 -5.66
N LYS A 38 -54.10 40.78 -6.21
CA LYS A 38 -54.50 39.48 -5.64
C LYS A 38 -53.41 38.92 -4.73
N TRP A 39 -53.82 38.23 -3.68
CA TRP A 39 -52.91 37.65 -2.70
C TRP A 39 -52.70 36.16 -2.96
N PHE A 40 -51.45 35.73 -2.82
CA PHE A 40 -51.05 34.33 -2.94
C PHE A 40 -50.25 33.92 -1.71
N LYS A 41 -50.56 32.74 -1.18
CA LYS A 41 -49.76 32.05 -0.18
C LYS A 41 -48.71 31.21 -0.88
N PHE A 42 -47.45 31.55 -0.69
CA PHE A 42 -46.29 30.78 -1.10
C PHE A 42 -45.81 29.94 0.08
N ASN A 43 -46.07 28.63 0.01
CA ASN A 43 -45.71 27.66 1.02
C ASN A 43 -44.84 26.56 0.38
N ASP A 44 -43.54 26.81 0.32
CA ASP A 44 -42.54 25.99 -0.36
C ASP A 44 -42.91 25.67 -1.82
N THR A 45 -43.31 24.44 -2.10
CA THR A 45 -43.65 23.94 -3.44
C THR A 45 -45.11 24.21 -3.81
N SER A 46 -45.91 24.75 -2.89
CA SER A 46 -47.34 25.03 -3.10
C SER A 46 -47.60 26.53 -3.14
N VAL A 47 -48.26 26.98 -4.20
CA VAL A 47 -48.76 28.35 -4.34
C VAL A 47 -50.27 28.32 -4.46
N THR A 48 -50.97 28.98 -3.55
CA THR A 48 -52.44 29.03 -3.52
C THR A 48 -52.93 30.46 -3.41
N ILE A 49 -54.12 30.75 -3.91
CA ILE A 49 -54.79 32.05 -3.70
C ILE A 49 -55.12 32.21 -2.21
N ALA A 50 -55.00 33.43 -1.69
CA ALA A 50 -55.34 33.79 -0.31
C ALA A 50 -56.29 34.98 -0.26
N SER A 51 -57.13 35.04 0.76
CA SER A 51 -57.98 36.19 1.06
C SER A 51 -57.24 37.23 1.91
N LEU A 52 -57.76 38.46 1.97
CA LEU A 52 -57.15 39.50 2.81
C LEU A 52 -57.17 39.13 4.31
N SER A 53 -58.21 38.40 4.75
CA SER A 53 -58.31 37.87 6.12
C SER A 53 -57.19 36.89 6.43
N ASP A 54 -56.89 35.97 5.49
CA ASP A 54 -55.79 35.00 5.65
C ASP A 54 -54.42 35.69 5.75
N VAL A 55 -54.29 36.86 5.11
CA VAL A 55 -53.03 37.62 5.00
C VAL A 55 -52.82 38.54 6.19
N ILE A 56 -53.87 39.23 6.65
CA ILE A 56 -53.77 40.26 7.67
C ILE A 56 -54.28 39.73 9.00
N ASP A 57 -55.59 39.47 9.08
CA ASP A 57 -56.28 39.16 10.34
C ASP A 57 -55.72 37.90 11.00
N ASP A 58 -55.37 36.89 10.20
CA ASP A 58 -54.85 35.64 10.73
C ASP A 58 -53.41 35.72 11.23
N ASN A 59 -52.64 36.74 10.84
CA ASN A 59 -51.20 36.82 11.11
C ASN A 59 -50.80 37.84 12.19
N PHE A 60 -51.75 38.47 12.90
CA PHE A 60 -51.43 39.34 14.05
C PHE A 60 -50.80 38.59 15.23
N GLY A 61 -50.95 37.26 15.32
CA GLY A 61 -50.57 36.44 16.48
C GLY A 61 -51.63 36.47 17.58
N GLY A 62 -51.27 36.09 18.81
CA GLY A 62 -52.21 36.01 19.95
C GLY A 62 -53.06 34.73 19.97
N ASP A 63 -54.01 34.63 20.91
CA ASP A 63 -55.02 33.56 21.02
C ASP A 63 -54.49 32.11 20.96
N GLY A 64 -53.29 31.87 21.49
CA GLY A 64 -52.67 30.55 21.45
C GLY A 64 -52.17 30.12 20.07
N LYS A 65 -52.17 31.02 19.07
CA LYS A 65 -51.54 30.77 17.77
C LYS A 65 -50.03 30.60 17.95
N ASN A 66 -49.48 29.56 17.33
CA ASN A 66 -48.04 29.31 17.27
C ASN A 66 -47.39 29.96 16.03
N TYR A 67 -48.09 30.85 15.34
CA TYR A 67 -47.61 31.56 14.16
C TYR A 67 -48.01 33.03 14.20
N SER A 68 -47.20 33.88 13.57
CA SER A 68 -47.48 35.31 13.40
C SER A 68 -46.63 35.89 12.28
N ALA A 69 -47.05 37.04 11.75
CA ALA A 69 -46.25 37.83 10.84
C ALA A 69 -44.93 38.23 11.54
N TYR A 70 -43.82 37.90 10.90
CA TYR A 70 -42.47 38.22 11.38
C TYR A 70 -41.85 39.40 10.60
N LEU A 71 -42.19 39.55 9.32
CA LEU A 71 -41.67 40.62 8.47
C LEU A 71 -42.75 41.11 7.49
N LEU A 72 -42.86 42.42 7.31
CA LEU A 72 -43.81 43.06 6.41
C LEU A 72 -43.06 43.89 5.36
N PHE A 73 -43.50 43.81 4.11
CA PHE A 73 -42.99 44.62 3.01
C PHE A 73 -44.07 45.59 2.55
N TYR A 74 -43.70 46.86 2.47
CA TYR A 74 -44.56 47.95 2.02
C TYR A 74 -43.95 48.67 0.82
N VAL A 75 -44.79 49.14 -0.09
CA VAL A 75 -44.39 49.90 -1.28
C VAL A 75 -45.02 51.28 -1.25
N LYS A 76 -44.22 52.32 -1.48
CA LYS A 76 -44.71 53.71 -1.49
C LYS A 76 -45.66 53.94 -2.67
N ASN A 77 -46.81 54.56 -2.39
CA ASN A 77 -47.75 54.94 -3.43
C ASN A 77 -47.11 55.98 -4.37
N GLY A 78 -47.18 55.69 -5.67
CA GLY A 78 -46.47 56.42 -6.73
C GLY A 78 -45.22 55.72 -7.27
N SER A 79 -44.61 54.78 -6.53
CA SER A 79 -43.45 53.99 -7.00
C SER A 79 -43.80 52.59 -7.51
N LYS A 80 -45.09 52.22 -7.49
CA LYS A 80 -45.60 50.87 -7.83
C LYS A 80 -45.17 50.44 -9.25
N ASN A 81 -45.32 51.33 -10.23
CA ASN A 81 -44.97 51.03 -11.64
C ASN A 81 -43.45 50.93 -11.88
N GLU A 82 -42.63 51.60 -11.07
CA GLU A 82 -41.17 51.53 -11.17
C GLU A 82 -40.62 50.23 -10.58
N ILE A 83 -41.25 49.72 -9.51
CA ILE A 83 -40.81 48.51 -8.81
C ILE A 83 -41.38 47.25 -9.47
N PHE A 84 -42.64 47.29 -9.93
CA PHE A 84 -43.36 46.15 -10.53
C PHE A 84 -43.48 46.27 -12.05
N PHE A 85 -42.46 46.79 -12.72
CA PHE A 85 -42.45 46.79 -14.17
C PHE A 85 -42.38 45.36 -14.71
N GLU A 86 -43.02 45.13 -15.85
CA GLU A 86 -43.04 43.82 -16.50
C GLU A 86 -41.63 43.40 -16.93
N VAL A 87 -41.17 42.24 -16.44
CA VAL A 87 -39.85 41.69 -16.78
C VAL A 87 -40.00 40.67 -17.90
N SER A 88 -39.76 41.09 -19.14
CA SER A 88 -39.76 40.17 -20.30
C SER A 88 -38.54 39.25 -20.32
N GLU A 89 -38.66 38.05 -20.91
CA GLU A 89 -37.55 37.10 -21.07
C GLU A 89 -36.35 37.67 -21.85
N ASN A 90 -36.58 38.70 -22.66
CA ASN A 90 -35.54 39.39 -23.44
C ASN A 90 -34.58 40.18 -22.54
N LEU A 91 -34.98 40.53 -21.32
CA LEU A 91 -34.13 41.20 -20.33
C LEU A 91 -33.14 40.24 -19.65
N ILE A 92 -33.39 38.92 -19.73
CA ILE A 92 -32.52 37.91 -19.14
C ILE A 92 -31.28 37.75 -20.03
N PRO A 93 -30.05 38.02 -19.53
CA PRO A 93 -28.85 37.91 -20.36
C PRO A 93 -28.65 36.48 -20.90
N GLU A 94 -28.26 36.37 -22.18
CA GLU A 94 -28.05 35.07 -22.84
C GLU A 94 -27.05 34.16 -22.11
N ARG A 95 -26.04 34.74 -21.45
CA ARG A 95 -25.10 33.98 -20.60
C ARG A 95 -25.80 33.22 -19.48
N VAL A 96 -26.84 33.80 -18.88
CA VAL A 96 -27.63 33.17 -17.81
C VAL A 96 -28.51 32.07 -18.38
N LYS A 97 -29.21 32.33 -19.49
CA LYS A 97 -30.03 31.33 -20.19
C LYS A 97 -29.21 30.09 -20.57
N ASN A 98 -28.02 30.30 -21.14
CA ASN A 98 -27.11 29.21 -21.49
C ASN A 98 -26.64 28.41 -20.26
N LYS A 99 -26.36 29.09 -19.15
CA LYS A 99 -25.98 28.40 -17.90
C LYS A 99 -27.13 27.57 -17.33
N ILE A 100 -28.36 28.06 -17.37
CA ILE A 100 -29.56 27.31 -16.94
C ILE A 100 -29.74 26.06 -17.81
N LYS A 101 -29.64 26.19 -19.14
CA LYS A 101 -29.70 25.04 -20.07
C LYS A 101 -28.65 23.98 -19.74
N LEU A 102 -27.41 24.40 -19.44
CA LEU A 102 -26.34 23.48 -19.04
C LEU A 102 -26.64 22.77 -17.70
N ILE A 103 -27.25 23.47 -16.74
CA ILE A 103 -27.65 22.87 -15.45
C ILE A 103 -28.78 21.86 -15.66
N GLN A 104 -29.80 22.22 -16.45
CA GLN A 104 -30.90 21.32 -16.80
C GLN A 104 -30.42 20.07 -17.55
N GLN A 105 -29.47 20.20 -18.48
CA GLN A 105 -28.84 19.07 -19.16
C GLN A 105 -28.07 18.16 -18.17
N LYS A 106 -27.36 18.74 -17.19
CA LYS A 106 -26.68 17.97 -16.15
C LYS A 106 -27.65 17.20 -15.25
N ASP A 107 -28.79 17.79 -14.91
CA ASP A 107 -29.82 17.10 -14.13
C ASP A 107 -30.51 16.00 -14.94
N THR A 108 -30.76 16.23 -16.24
CA THR A 108 -31.25 15.17 -17.14
C THR A 108 -30.27 13.99 -17.23
N ASN A 109 -28.95 14.28 -17.26
CA ASN A 109 -27.92 13.24 -17.24
C ASN A 109 -27.86 12.46 -15.91
N LYS A 110 -28.33 13.02 -14.78
CA LYS A 110 -28.47 12.25 -13.52
C LYS A 110 -29.58 11.21 -13.59
N GLU A 111 -30.57 11.39 -14.47
CA GLU A 111 -31.69 10.47 -14.65
C GLU A 111 -31.43 9.38 -15.72
N CYS A 112 -30.27 9.43 -16.39
CA CYS A 112 -29.87 8.44 -17.39
C CYS A 112 -28.71 7.57 -16.89
N TYR A 113 -28.63 6.35 -17.41
CA TYR A 113 -27.41 5.55 -17.40
C TYR A 113 -26.66 5.78 -18.71
N GLU A 114 -25.35 6.02 -18.60
CA GLU A 114 -24.43 5.87 -19.73
C GLU A 114 -24.03 4.40 -19.84
N LEU A 115 -24.47 3.73 -20.91
CA LEU A 115 -24.04 2.36 -21.22
C LEU A 115 -23.06 2.42 -22.38
N LYS A 116 -21.86 1.87 -22.15
CA LYS A 116 -20.83 1.77 -23.18
C LYS A 116 -21.05 0.49 -23.98
N VAL A 117 -20.76 0.54 -25.28
CA VAL A 117 -21.00 -0.58 -26.20
C VAL A 117 -19.74 -0.85 -27.02
N SER A 118 -19.33 -2.11 -27.08
CA SER A 118 -18.25 -2.66 -27.89
C SER A 118 -18.83 -3.53 -29.01
N THR A 119 -18.08 -3.73 -30.08
CA THR A 119 -18.46 -4.61 -31.20
C THR A 119 -17.28 -5.53 -31.57
N SER A 120 -17.42 -6.34 -32.62
CA SER A 120 -16.33 -7.18 -33.13
C SER A 120 -15.06 -6.38 -33.47
N GLU A 121 -15.20 -5.14 -33.97
CA GLU A 121 -14.08 -4.23 -34.23
C GLU A 121 -13.29 -3.89 -32.96
N SER A 122 -13.96 -3.83 -31.80
CA SER A 122 -13.30 -3.62 -30.50
C SER A 122 -12.27 -4.71 -30.17
N ILE A 123 -12.52 -5.95 -30.61
CA ILE A 123 -11.59 -7.08 -30.41
C ILE A 123 -10.33 -6.86 -31.25
N SER A 124 -10.50 -6.44 -32.50
CA SER A 124 -9.39 -6.10 -33.40
C SER A 124 -8.54 -4.95 -32.84
N MET A 125 -9.19 -3.88 -32.36
CA MET A 125 -8.52 -2.76 -31.71
C MET A 125 -7.80 -3.16 -30.41
N SER A 126 -8.35 -4.13 -29.68
CA SER A 126 -7.75 -4.65 -28.45
C SER A 126 -6.53 -5.51 -28.77
N CYS A 127 -6.62 -6.40 -29.75
CA CYS A 127 -5.51 -7.23 -30.23
C CYS A 127 -4.36 -6.35 -30.76
N SER A 128 -4.69 -5.28 -31.50
CA SER A 128 -3.70 -4.31 -32.00
C SER A 128 -3.01 -3.52 -30.88
N ALA A 129 -3.58 -3.49 -29.67
CA ALA A 129 -2.93 -2.95 -28.48
C ALA A 129 -2.31 -4.04 -27.59
N GLY A 130 -2.24 -5.28 -28.09
CA GLY A 130 -1.68 -6.42 -27.38
C GLY A 130 -2.56 -6.96 -26.25
N TYR A 131 -3.88 -6.85 -26.37
CA TYR A 131 -4.84 -7.38 -25.39
C TYR A 131 -5.88 -8.33 -26.03
N LEU A 132 -6.05 -9.51 -25.45
CA LEU A 132 -7.16 -10.43 -25.69
C LEU A 132 -8.34 -10.06 -24.78
N SER A 133 -9.13 -9.07 -25.19
CA SER A 133 -10.28 -8.61 -24.41
C SER A 133 -11.28 -7.86 -25.27
N TYR A 134 -12.45 -7.60 -24.69
CA TYR A 134 -13.50 -6.75 -25.26
C TYR A 134 -13.40 -5.28 -24.85
N ASN A 135 -12.39 -4.91 -24.06
CA ASN A 135 -12.32 -3.67 -23.25
C ASN A 135 -12.36 -2.31 -23.95
N LYS A 136 -12.47 -2.27 -25.27
CA LYS A 136 -12.48 -1.02 -26.02
C LYS A 136 -13.90 -0.70 -26.48
N PRO A 137 -14.73 -0.04 -25.66
CA PRO A 137 -16.04 0.41 -26.11
C PRO A 137 -15.88 1.40 -27.26
N MET A 138 -16.71 1.25 -28.28
CA MET A 138 -16.70 2.09 -29.48
C MET A 138 -17.57 3.33 -29.33
N PHE A 139 -18.70 3.21 -28.65
CA PHE A 139 -19.64 4.31 -28.43
C PHE A 139 -20.37 4.17 -27.09
N SER A 140 -21.02 5.25 -26.67
CA SER A 140 -21.91 5.26 -25.51
C SER A 140 -23.35 5.52 -25.97
N ILE A 141 -24.30 4.92 -25.28
CA ILE A 141 -25.72 5.24 -25.35
C ILE A 141 -26.19 5.78 -24.01
N PHE A 142 -27.18 6.67 -24.03
CA PHE A 142 -27.75 7.29 -22.83
C PHE A 142 -29.21 6.90 -22.74
N VAL A 143 -29.55 6.06 -21.78
CA VAL A 143 -30.91 5.55 -21.55
C VAL A 143 -31.42 5.99 -20.19
N LYS A 144 -32.69 6.39 -20.11
CA LYS A 144 -33.30 6.80 -18.84
C LYS A 144 -33.28 5.65 -17.86
N LYS A 145 -33.16 5.93 -16.56
CA LYS A 145 -33.17 4.92 -15.50
C LYS A 145 -34.46 4.09 -15.46
N SER A 146 -35.57 4.67 -15.91
CA SER A 146 -36.88 4.00 -16.05
C SER A 146 -37.04 3.22 -17.36
N SER A 147 -36.07 3.27 -18.27
CA SER A 147 -36.14 2.56 -19.55
C SER A 147 -36.04 1.04 -19.37
N SER A 148 -36.53 0.33 -20.38
CA SER A 148 -36.46 -1.13 -20.49
C SER A 148 -35.24 -1.59 -21.28
N THR A 149 -34.90 -2.87 -21.22
CA THR A 149 -33.85 -3.43 -22.08
C THR A 149 -34.22 -3.36 -23.56
N ILE A 150 -35.51 -3.37 -23.92
CA ILE A 150 -35.98 -3.11 -25.29
C ILE A 150 -35.50 -1.75 -25.82
N ASP A 151 -35.51 -0.71 -24.99
CA ASP A 151 -35.05 0.62 -25.39
C ASP A 151 -33.55 0.65 -25.66
N VAL A 152 -32.78 -0.10 -24.86
CA VAL A 152 -31.34 -0.31 -25.09
C VAL A 152 -31.10 -0.97 -26.44
N PHE A 153 -31.86 -2.03 -26.76
CA PHE A 153 -31.76 -2.69 -28.06
C PHE A 153 -32.02 -1.71 -29.22
N ASN A 154 -33.05 -0.88 -29.11
CA ASN A 154 -33.39 0.09 -30.16
C ASN A 154 -32.30 1.16 -30.36
N GLU A 155 -31.69 1.65 -29.27
CA GLU A 155 -30.57 2.61 -29.34
C GLU A 155 -29.33 1.96 -29.97
N VAL A 156 -29.00 0.74 -29.57
CA VAL A 156 -27.85 -0.01 -30.12
C VAL A 156 -28.04 -0.31 -31.60
N THR A 157 -29.21 -0.82 -32.02
CA THR A 157 -29.49 -1.08 -33.44
C THR A 157 -29.41 0.18 -34.29
N THR A 158 -29.89 1.32 -33.77
CA THR A 158 -29.81 2.61 -34.46
C THR A 158 -28.36 3.06 -34.64
N LYS A 159 -27.50 2.85 -33.64
CA LYS A 159 -26.07 3.20 -33.72
C LYS A 159 -25.27 2.27 -34.63
N ILE A 160 -25.58 0.97 -34.63
CA ILE A 160 -24.88 -0.04 -35.44
C ILE A 160 -25.41 -0.07 -36.88
N GLY A 161 -26.68 0.30 -37.10
CA GLY A 161 -27.32 0.23 -38.41
C GLY A 161 -27.77 -1.18 -38.80
N CYS A 162 -28.24 -1.98 -37.84
CA CYS A 162 -28.75 -3.34 -38.07
C CYS A 162 -30.22 -3.48 -37.67
N LYS A 163 -30.87 -4.57 -38.09
CA LYS A 163 -32.23 -4.88 -37.61
C LYS A 163 -32.19 -5.41 -36.17
N LYS A 164 -33.29 -5.27 -35.45
CA LYS A 164 -33.38 -5.73 -34.05
C LYS A 164 -33.28 -7.23 -33.92
N GLU A 165 -33.81 -7.97 -34.89
CA GLU A 165 -33.78 -9.44 -34.94
C GLU A 165 -32.38 -9.99 -35.26
N GLU A 166 -31.50 -9.13 -35.78
CA GLU A 166 -30.11 -9.47 -36.11
C GLU A 166 -29.16 -9.16 -34.96
N LEU A 167 -29.56 -8.30 -34.00
CA LEU A 167 -28.71 -7.87 -32.90
C LEU A 167 -28.71 -8.89 -31.77
N ARG A 168 -27.50 -9.30 -31.36
CA ARG A 168 -27.23 -10.03 -30.13
C ARG A 168 -26.42 -9.16 -29.17
N LEU A 169 -26.75 -9.24 -27.90
CA LEU A 169 -26.18 -8.37 -26.87
C LEU A 169 -25.68 -9.19 -25.68
N PHE A 170 -24.46 -8.90 -25.23
CA PHE A 170 -23.82 -9.57 -24.10
C PHE A 170 -23.30 -8.52 -23.13
N GLY A 171 -23.33 -8.81 -21.83
CA GLY A 171 -22.65 -7.99 -20.84
C GLY A 171 -21.17 -8.38 -20.76
N VAL A 172 -20.26 -7.41 -20.77
CA VAL A 172 -18.83 -7.66 -20.55
C VAL A 172 -18.52 -7.54 -19.07
N ASN A 173 -18.17 -8.66 -18.45
CA ASN A 173 -17.81 -8.73 -17.04
C ASN A 173 -16.47 -8.00 -16.77
N LEU A 174 -16.18 -7.72 -15.49
CA LEU A 174 -14.92 -7.10 -15.08
C LEU A 174 -13.69 -7.95 -15.40
N ASP A 175 -13.86 -9.27 -15.49
CA ASP A 175 -12.83 -10.22 -15.91
C ASP A 175 -12.76 -10.39 -17.44
N HIS A 176 -13.44 -9.52 -18.19
CA HIS A 176 -13.51 -9.47 -19.65
C HIS A 176 -14.10 -10.71 -20.32
N THR A 177 -14.81 -11.56 -19.57
CA THR A 177 -15.68 -12.60 -20.13
C THR A 177 -17.03 -12.02 -20.55
N LEU A 178 -17.68 -12.63 -21.53
CA LEU A 178 -19.07 -12.29 -21.87
C LEU A 178 -20.03 -12.99 -20.90
N SER A 179 -21.12 -12.32 -20.56
CA SER A 179 -22.24 -12.91 -19.83
C SER A 179 -23.02 -13.88 -20.72
N ILE A 180 -24.04 -14.52 -20.13
CA ILE A 180 -25.14 -15.07 -20.93
C ILE A 180 -25.75 -13.98 -21.81
N GLU A 181 -26.30 -14.38 -22.96
CA GLU A 181 -26.95 -13.48 -23.88
C GLU A 181 -28.09 -12.72 -23.19
N ILE A 182 -28.12 -11.40 -23.41
CA ILE A 182 -29.16 -10.50 -22.90
C ILE A 182 -30.26 -10.51 -23.95
N PHE A 183 -31.48 -10.83 -23.55
CA PHE A 183 -32.65 -10.78 -24.43
C PHE A 183 -33.46 -9.51 -24.20
N PRO A 184 -34.10 -8.96 -25.23
CA PRO A 184 -34.96 -7.79 -25.08
C PRO A 184 -36.21 -8.15 -24.27
N ASP A 185 -36.37 -7.50 -23.13
CA ASP A 185 -37.48 -7.68 -22.21
C ASP A 185 -37.98 -6.34 -21.64
N LYS A 186 -39.03 -6.41 -20.80
CA LYS A 186 -39.60 -5.23 -20.13
C LYS A 186 -38.91 -4.90 -18.81
N GLN A 187 -37.80 -5.55 -18.46
CA GLN A 187 -37.10 -5.29 -17.20
C GLN A 187 -36.32 -3.98 -17.27
N THR A 188 -36.11 -3.37 -16.09
CA THR A 188 -35.38 -2.11 -15.97
C THR A 188 -33.92 -2.27 -16.36
N VAL A 189 -33.35 -1.22 -16.95
CA VAL A 189 -31.92 -1.17 -17.35
C VAL A 189 -30.91 -1.25 -16.20
N TYR A 190 -31.33 -1.14 -14.93
CA TYR A 190 -30.43 -1.21 -13.76
C TYR A 190 -29.58 -2.49 -13.72
N GLY A 191 -30.14 -3.63 -14.12
CA GLY A 191 -29.41 -4.89 -14.15
C GLY A 191 -28.21 -4.89 -15.11
N LEU A 192 -28.21 -4.01 -16.11
CA LEU A 192 -27.13 -3.88 -17.10
C LEU A 192 -25.94 -3.08 -16.57
N THR A 193 -26.12 -2.24 -15.55
CA THR A 193 -25.05 -1.40 -15.01
C THR A 193 -24.02 -2.18 -14.19
N ARG A 194 -24.28 -3.47 -13.92
CA ARG A 194 -23.31 -4.37 -13.27
C ARG A 194 -22.16 -4.76 -14.20
N PHE A 195 -22.37 -4.65 -15.51
CA PHE A 195 -21.36 -4.97 -16.50
C PHE A 195 -20.44 -3.76 -16.71
N SER A 196 -19.19 -4.03 -17.08
CA SER A 196 -18.23 -2.96 -17.41
C SER A 196 -18.68 -2.16 -18.63
N HIS A 197 -19.26 -2.85 -19.61
CA HIS A 197 -19.89 -2.34 -20.82
C HIS A 197 -20.65 -3.50 -21.49
N LEU A 198 -21.30 -3.22 -22.62
CA LEU A 198 -22.01 -4.21 -23.43
C LEU A 198 -21.18 -4.58 -24.67
N PHE A 199 -21.36 -5.80 -25.17
CA PHE A 199 -20.82 -6.28 -26.44
C PHE A 199 -21.96 -6.62 -27.38
N ALA A 200 -21.98 -5.96 -28.53
CA ALA A 200 -22.99 -6.07 -29.56
C ALA A 200 -22.42 -6.77 -30.79
N THR A 201 -23.18 -7.69 -31.37
CA THR A 201 -22.78 -8.41 -32.58
C THR A 201 -24.00 -8.82 -33.40
N THR A 202 -23.78 -9.04 -34.70
CA THR A 202 -24.79 -9.55 -35.65
C THR A 202 -24.51 -10.98 -36.10
N GLU A 203 -23.53 -11.64 -35.46
CA GLU A 203 -23.10 -13.00 -35.79
C GLU A 203 -24.14 -14.05 -35.38
N LYS A 204 -24.47 -14.94 -36.32
CA LYS A 204 -25.53 -15.95 -36.19
C LYS A 204 -24.97 -17.27 -35.62
N GLU A 205 -25.78 -18.08 -34.93
CA GLU A 205 -25.46 -19.35 -34.22
C GLU A 205 -25.15 -19.21 -32.71
N ASP A 206 -25.17 -20.32 -31.97
CA ASP A 206 -25.16 -20.36 -30.50
C ASP A 206 -23.92 -19.69 -29.86
N LEU A 207 -22.73 -20.07 -30.32
CA LEU A 207 -21.44 -19.63 -29.75
C LEU A 207 -20.72 -18.64 -30.66
N ILE A 208 -20.24 -17.56 -30.05
CA ILE A 208 -19.36 -16.56 -30.67
C ILE A 208 -17.92 -16.84 -30.22
N VAL A 209 -17.04 -17.18 -31.16
CA VAL A 209 -15.66 -17.57 -30.87
C VAL A 209 -14.70 -16.68 -31.64
N PRO A 210 -14.16 -15.61 -31.04
CA PRO A 210 -13.11 -14.82 -31.66
C PRO A 210 -11.87 -15.68 -31.90
N VAL A 211 -11.33 -15.62 -33.11
CA VAL A 211 -10.10 -16.31 -33.50
C VAL A 211 -9.00 -15.28 -33.67
N VAL A 212 -7.90 -15.49 -32.93
CA VAL A 212 -6.74 -14.59 -32.89
C VAL A 212 -5.49 -15.38 -33.24
N LEU A 213 -4.61 -14.80 -34.05
CA LEU A 213 -3.27 -15.33 -34.29
C LEU A 213 -2.27 -14.66 -33.34
N TYR A 214 -1.44 -15.47 -32.69
CA TYR A 214 -0.30 -15.03 -31.91
C TYR A 214 1.00 -15.26 -32.68
N VAL A 215 1.76 -14.19 -32.88
CA VAL A 215 3.07 -14.16 -33.54
C VAL A 215 4.08 -13.54 -32.56
N PRO A 216 4.90 -14.35 -31.87
CA PRO A 216 5.77 -13.90 -30.77
C PRO A 216 6.71 -12.72 -31.10
N ASN A 217 7.16 -12.59 -32.35
CA ASN A 217 8.21 -11.67 -32.76
C ASN A 217 7.71 -10.32 -33.29
N LEU A 218 6.39 -10.12 -33.35
CA LEU A 218 5.84 -8.83 -33.78
C LEU A 218 5.71 -7.88 -32.58
N LYS A 219 6.00 -6.60 -32.82
CA LYS A 219 5.77 -5.51 -31.85
C LYS A 219 4.38 -5.58 -31.22
N ASP A 220 3.39 -5.86 -32.05
CA ASP A 220 2.04 -6.21 -31.64
C ASP A 220 1.84 -7.69 -31.98
N PRO A 221 1.92 -8.62 -31.02
CA PRO A 221 2.00 -10.04 -31.33
C PRO A 221 0.64 -10.68 -31.60
N LEU A 222 -0.46 -9.97 -31.35
CA LEU A 222 -1.82 -10.49 -31.55
C LEU A 222 -2.44 -9.92 -32.81
N ARG A 223 -3.08 -10.77 -33.61
CA ARG A 223 -3.84 -10.39 -34.80
C ARG A 223 -5.22 -11.01 -34.73
N PHE A 224 -6.23 -10.18 -34.56
CA PHE A 224 -7.61 -10.63 -34.72
C PHE A 224 -7.82 -11.08 -36.17
N LEU A 225 -8.37 -12.27 -36.35
CA LEU A 225 -8.61 -12.82 -37.68
C LEU A 225 -10.08 -12.71 -38.07
N TRP A 226 -10.97 -13.33 -37.29
CA TRP A 226 -12.43 -13.24 -37.45
C TRP A 226 -13.15 -13.76 -36.20
N ILE A 227 -14.48 -13.68 -36.18
CA ILE A 227 -15.33 -14.42 -35.22
C ILE A 227 -15.87 -15.66 -35.94
N ASP A 228 -15.53 -16.86 -35.47
CA ASP A 228 -16.22 -18.07 -35.91
C ASP A 228 -17.51 -18.24 -35.10
N THR A 229 -18.52 -18.79 -35.75
CA THR A 229 -19.80 -19.10 -35.11
C THR A 229 -20.02 -20.61 -35.15
N LYS A 230 -20.41 -21.16 -34.00
CA LYS A 230 -20.48 -22.61 -33.78
C LYS A 230 -21.72 -23.00 -33.00
N LYS A 231 -22.19 -24.21 -33.22
CA LYS A 231 -23.15 -24.85 -32.31
C LYS A 231 -22.42 -25.41 -31.10
N PHE A 232 -23.12 -25.51 -29.98
CA PHE A 232 -22.52 -25.97 -28.72
C PHE A 232 -21.85 -27.36 -28.80
N ASP A 233 -22.37 -28.23 -29.66
CA ASP A 233 -21.93 -29.61 -29.82
C ASP A 233 -20.91 -29.80 -30.97
N ASP A 234 -20.48 -28.73 -31.65
CA ASP A 234 -19.49 -28.84 -32.72
C ASP A 234 -18.12 -29.24 -32.14
N GLU A 235 -17.43 -30.16 -32.83
CA GLU A 235 -16.03 -30.47 -32.56
C GLU A 235 -15.14 -29.25 -32.87
N ILE A 236 -13.97 -29.18 -32.22
CA ILE A 236 -12.99 -28.13 -32.52
C ILE A 236 -12.23 -28.47 -33.83
N ALA A 237 -12.11 -29.74 -34.22
CA ALA A 237 -11.41 -30.21 -35.42
C ALA A 237 -11.74 -29.44 -36.72
N PRO A 238 -13.01 -29.13 -37.06
CA PRO A 238 -13.35 -28.34 -38.24
C PRO A 238 -12.78 -26.91 -38.22
N LEU A 239 -12.55 -26.32 -37.03
CA LEU A 239 -11.86 -25.03 -36.92
C LEU A 239 -10.42 -25.14 -37.43
N PHE A 240 -9.72 -26.25 -37.13
CA PHE A 240 -8.36 -26.49 -37.63
C PHE A 240 -8.33 -26.62 -39.15
N VAL A 241 -9.34 -27.25 -39.76
CA VAL A 241 -9.46 -27.36 -41.22
C VAL A 241 -9.67 -25.97 -41.84
N LYS A 242 -10.65 -25.21 -41.34
CA LYS A 242 -10.92 -23.84 -41.81
C LYS A 242 -9.69 -22.94 -41.72
N VAL A 243 -8.93 -23.02 -40.61
CA VAL A 243 -7.69 -22.25 -40.44
C VAL A 243 -6.66 -22.64 -41.50
N ARG A 244 -6.43 -23.94 -41.71
CA ARG A 244 -5.46 -24.42 -42.71
C ARG A 244 -5.85 -24.01 -44.12
N GLU A 245 -7.12 -24.16 -44.49
CA GLU A 245 -7.62 -23.77 -45.81
C GLU A 245 -7.54 -22.26 -46.04
N LYS A 246 -7.92 -21.46 -45.05
CA LYS A 246 -7.98 -19.99 -45.17
C LYS A 246 -6.60 -19.35 -45.26
N PHE A 247 -5.59 -19.90 -44.56
CA PHE A 247 -4.26 -19.29 -44.49
C PHE A 247 -3.16 -20.09 -45.21
N ARG A 248 -3.47 -21.26 -45.78
CA ARG A 248 -2.53 -22.13 -46.51
C ARG A 248 -1.27 -22.46 -45.69
N PHE A 249 -1.43 -22.79 -44.42
CA PHE A 249 -0.31 -23.22 -43.58
C PHE A 249 -0.10 -24.73 -43.73
N ASP A 250 1.08 -25.12 -44.20
CA ASP A 250 1.50 -26.53 -44.38
C ASP A 250 2.01 -27.19 -43.08
N ASN A 251 2.24 -26.41 -42.02
CA ASN A 251 2.95 -26.82 -40.79
C ASN A 251 2.04 -27.02 -39.57
N ASN A 252 2.57 -27.67 -38.52
CA ASN A 252 1.86 -27.90 -37.25
C ASN A 252 1.39 -26.58 -36.62
N ILE A 253 0.07 -26.45 -36.46
CA ILE A 253 -0.57 -25.32 -35.78
C ILE A 253 -0.84 -25.72 -34.34
N HIS A 254 -0.31 -24.96 -33.40
CA HIS A 254 -0.64 -25.02 -31.99
C HIS A 254 -1.89 -24.20 -31.71
N VAL A 255 -2.88 -24.79 -31.04
CA VAL A 255 -4.12 -24.09 -30.68
C VAL A 255 -4.22 -23.99 -29.18
N TRP A 256 -4.46 -22.76 -28.74
CA TRP A 256 -4.63 -22.38 -27.36
C TRP A 256 -6.05 -21.85 -27.19
N ILE A 257 -6.66 -22.15 -26.07
CA ILE A 257 -7.89 -21.50 -25.65
C ILE A 257 -7.55 -20.51 -24.56
N ALA A 258 -7.71 -19.24 -24.89
CA ALA A 258 -7.54 -18.15 -23.95
C ALA A 258 -8.91 -17.83 -23.34
N SER A 259 -9.05 -18.06 -22.04
CA SER A 259 -10.04 -17.32 -21.28
C SER A 259 -9.45 -15.95 -20.95
N ALA A 260 -10.30 -14.94 -20.85
CA ALA A 260 -9.87 -13.62 -20.38
C ALA A 260 -9.29 -13.63 -18.94
N LYS A 261 -9.36 -14.75 -18.22
CA LYS A 261 -8.89 -14.95 -16.83
C LYS A 261 -7.41 -15.34 -16.71
N ASP A 262 -6.53 -14.77 -17.52
CA ASP A 262 -5.07 -14.98 -17.44
C ASP A 262 -4.62 -16.44 -17.66
N ARG A 263 -5.52 -17.30 -18.18
CA ARG A 263 -5.26 -18.71 -18.44
C ARG A 263 -5.41 -18.99 -19.92
N ALA A 264 -4.35 -19.54 -20.48
CA ALA A 264 -4.35 -20.15 -21.79
C ALA A 264 -4.12 -21.65 -21.62
N ASP A 265 -5.12 -22.43 -21.98
CA ASP A 265 -5.06 -23.88 -21.95
C ASP A 265 -4.69 -24.37 -23.36
N TYR A 266 -3.72 -25.28 -23.43
CA TYR A 266 -3.28 -25.87 -24.70
C TYR A 266 -4.22 -27.01 -25.09
N ILE A 267 -4.75 -26.99 -26.31
CA ILE A 267 -5.56 -28.09 -26.82
C ILE A 267 -4.63 -29.18 -27.37
N TYR A 268 -4.58 -30.32 -26.68
CA TYR A 268 -3.79 -31.47 -27.12
C TYR A 268 -4.50 -32.32 -28.17
N ASN A 269 -5.84 -32.37 -28.16
CA ASN A 269 -6.64 -33.22 -29.05
C ASN A 269 -7.69 -32.41 -29.84
N PRO A 270 -7.61 -32.35 -31.18
CA PRO A 270 -8.60 -31.67 -32.02
C PRO A 270 -10.04 -32.20 -31.91
N LEU A 271 -10.22 -33.43 -31.41
CA LEU A 271 -11.52 -34.10 -31.28
C LEU A 271 -12.31 -33.68 -30.02
N GLU A 272 -11.75 -32.82 -29.17
CA GLU A 272 -12.51 -32.25 -28.04
C GLU A 272 -13.60 -31.30 -28.54
N SER A 273 -14.77 -31.31 -27.89
CA SER A 273 -15.87 -30.39 -28.20
C SER A 273 -15.89 -29.21 -27.24
N PHE A 274 -16.48 -28.09 -27.68
CA PHE A 274 -16.57 -26.89 -26.83
C PHE A 274 -17.33 -27.14 -25.51
N ARG A 275 -18.28 -28.09 -25.54
CA ARG A 275 -19.07 -28.52 -24.38
C ARG A 275 -18.27 -29.27 -23.33
N THR A 276 -17.37 -30.18 -23.74
CA THR A 276 -16.57 -31.00 -22.80
C THR A 276 -15.65 -30.17 -21.90
N ASN A 277 -15.28 -28.97 -22.35
CA ASN A 277 -14.39 -28.05 -21.65
C ASN A 277 -15.12 -26.81 -21.07
N ALA A 278 -16.46 -26.80 -21.06
CA ALA A 278 -17.31 -25.72 -20.53
C ALA A 278 -17.04 -24.31 -21.12
N TYR A 279 -16.67 -24.22 -22.40
CA TYR A 279 -16.44 -22.94 -23.07
C TYR A 279 -17.77 -22.20 -23.33
N GLN A 280 -17.76 -20.88 -23.12
CA GLN A 280 -18.93 -20.00 -23.27
C GLN A 280 -18.76 -19.07 -24.47
N SER A 281 -19.84 -18.44 -24.94
CA SER A 281 -19.76 -17.36 -25.91
C SER A 281 -18.76 -16.30 -25.45
N GLY A 282 -17.87 -15.91 -26.36
CA GLY A 282 -16.77 -14.99 -26.08
C GLY A 282 -15.48 -15.63 -25.59
N THR A 283 -15.39 -16.96 -25.60
CA THR A 283 -14.10 -17.66 -25.44
C THR A 283 -13.21 -17.36 -26.64
N ILE A 284 -11.97 -16.92 -26.41
CA ILE A 284 -11.06 -16.53 -27.48
C ILE A 284 -10.14 -17.71 -27.82
N VAL A 285 -10.17 -18.14 -29.07
CA VAL A 285 -9.23 -19.13 -29.60
C VAL A 285 -8.00 -18.42 -30.13
N VAL A 286 -6.83 -18.86 -29.66
CA VAL A 286 -5.54 -18.32 -30.07
C VAL A 286 -4.74 -19.36 -30.83
N LEU A 287 -4.38 -19.02 -32.06
CA LEU A 287 -3.57 -19.84 -32.94
C LEU A 287 -2.10 -19.43 -32.80
N GLN A 288 -1.20 -20.39 -32.70
CA GLN A 288 0.25 -20.18 -32.75
C GLN A 288 0.84 -21.14 -33.78
N ILE A 289 1.66 -20.64 -34.69
CA ILE A 289 2.25 -21.47 -35.76
C ILE A 289 3.68 -21.80 -35.37
N GLU A 290 4.04 -23.08 -35.44
CA GLU A 290 5.34 -23.59 -34.98
C GLU A 290 6.53 -22.85 -35.63
N GLN A 291 6.45 -22.53 -36.93
CA GLN A 291 7.51 -21.81 -37.66
C GLN A 291 7.77 -20.37 -37.18
N PHE A 292 6.83 -19.75 -36.47
CA PHE A 292 6.99 -18.41 -35.89
C PHE A 292 7.45 -18.46 -34.43
N ILE A 293 7.77 -19.65 -33.93
CA ILE A 293 8.43 -19.83 -32.65
C ILE A 293 9.92 -19.58 -32.88
N PRO A 294 10.48 -18.46 -32.41
CA PRO A 294 11.88 -18.13 -32.66
C PRO A 294 12.82 -19.19 -32.08
N SER A 295 13.91 -19.46 -32.79
CA SER A 295 15.08 -20.10 -32.19
C SER A 295 15.72 -19.14 -31.18
N VAL A 296 16.40 -19.69 -30.17
CA VAL A 296 17.03 -18.90 -29.10
C VAL A 296 18.00 -17.84 -29.65
N ASP A 297 18.63 -18.12 -30.80
CA ASP A 297 19.68 -17.28 -31.39
C ASP A 297 19.14 -16.12 -32.26
N GLU A 298 17.89 -16.20 -32.73
CA GLU A 298 17.26 -15.14 -33.56
C GLU A 298 16.74 -13.97 -32.71
N ILE A 299 16.27 -14.25 -31.48
CA ILE A 299 15.74 -13.24 -30.54
C ILE A 299 16.83 -12.22 -30.17
N GLU A 300 18.08 -12.67 -30.06
CA GLU A 300 19.21 -11.83 -29.66
C GLU A 300 19.73 -10.92 -30.80
N ARG A 301 19.50 -11.27 -32.07
CA ARG A 301 20.08 -10.54 -33.22
C ARG A 301 19.21 -9.43 -33.79
N GLU A 302 17.88 -9.56 -33.79
CA GLU A 302 17.04 -8.70 -34.64
C GLU A 302 16.40 -7.47 -33.96
N ASN A 303 16.43 -7.34 -32.63
CA ASN A 303 15.55 -6.35 -32.00
C ASN A 303 16.23 -5.02 -31.58
N ASN A 304 15.97 -3.97 -32.37
CA ASN A 304 16.11 -2.56 -32.01
C ASN A 304 15.06 -2.14 -30.95
N PHE A 305 15.05 -2.81 -29.81
CA PHE A 305 14.27 -2.42 -28.64
C PHE A 305 14.87 -1.19 -27.96
N SER A 306 14.02 -0.36 -27.34
CA SER A 306 14.49 0.68 -26.42
C SER A 306 15.34 0.05 -25.31
N GLN A 307 16.28 0.79 -24.72
CA GLN A 307 17.13 0.27 -23.62
C GLN A 307 16.31 -0.32 -22.46
N ILE A 308 15.06 0.14 -22.26
CA ILE A 308 14.13 -0.32 -21.23
C ILE A 308 13.54 -1.69 -21.61
N ASP A 309 13.18 -1.89 -22.88
CA ASP A 309 12.60 -3.15 -23.35
C ASP A 309 13.65 -4.27 -23.47
N LYS A 310 14.91 -3.92 -23.80
CA LYS A 310 16.05 -4.86 -23.78
C LYS A 310 16.31 -5.44 -22.39
N LYS A 311 16.21 -4.61 -21.34
CA LYS A 311 16.40 -4.99 -19.93
C LYS A 311 15.27 -5.87 -19.41
N ARG A 312 14.03 -5.61 -19.85
CA ARG A 312 12.89 -6.47 -19.56
C ARG A 312 13.08 -7.84 -20.19
N PHE A 313 13.45 -7.90 -21.47
CA PHE A 313 13.52 -9.17 -22.21
C PHE A 313 14.71 -10.09 -21.81
N SER A 314 15.90 -9.55 -21.53
CA SER A 314 17.10 -10.36 -21.26
C SER A 314 17.08 -11.12 -19.92
N PHE A 315 16.35 -10.61 -18.93
CA PHE A 315 16.14 -11.32 -17.67
C PHE A 315 15.22 -12.54 -17.87
N TYR A 316 14.19 -12.41 -18.71
CA TYR A 316 13.25 -13.51 -18.95
C TYR A 316 13.83 -14.61 -19.84
N SER A 317 14.77 -14.29 -20.74
CA SER A 317 15.51 -15.29 -21.50
C SER A 317 16.51 -16.10 -20.65
N THR A 318 16.85 -15.66 -19.43
CA THR A 318 17.70 -16.41 -18.50
C THR A 318 16.92 -17.37 -17.59
N LEU A 319 15.58 -17.33 -17.58
CA LEU A 319 14.72 -18.40 -17.01
C LEU A 319 14.59 -19.62 -17.95
N LYS A 320 15.59 -19.78 -18.84
CA LYS A 320 15.88 -20.93 -19.72
C LYS A 320 15.77 -22.22 -18.91
N GLY A 321 14.70 -22.97 -19.15
CA GLY A 321 14.52 -24.26 -18.49
C GLY A 321 13.58 -25.19 -19.21
N ARG A 322 12.35 -24.76 -19.53
CA ARG A 322 11.37 -25.64 -20.20
C ARG A 322 10.40 -24.80 -21.02
N PHE A 323 10.24 -25.18 -22.28
CA PHE A 323 9.32 -24.66 -23.29
C PHE A 323 9.80 -23.43 -24.08
N PRO A 324 9.74 -23.49 -25.44
CA PRO A 324 9.85 -22.28 -26.26
C PRO A 324 8.74 -21.29 -25.90
N PHE A 325 8.87 -20.02 -26.28
CA PHE A 325 7.98 -18.91 -25.92
C PHE A 325 6.49 -19.22 -26.25
N SER A 326 5.81 -19.87 -25.32
CA SER A 326 4.44 -20.35 -25.50
C SER A 326 3.47 -19.19 -25.28
N PHE A 327 2.33 -19.23 -25.95
CA PHE A 327 1.28 -18.24 -25.74
C PHE A 327 0.81 -18.20 -24.26
N SER A 328 0.85 -19.32 -23.54
CA SER A 328 0.64 -19.38 -22.09
C SER A 328 1.63 -18.50 -21.32
N LYS A 329 2.92 -18.50 -21.69
CA LYS A 329 3.92 -17.64 -21.07
C LYS A 329 3.70 -16.16 -21.38
N PHE A 330 3.28 -15.84 -22.61
CA PHE A 330 2.86 -14.49 -23.00
C PHE A 330 1.71 -13.97 -22.10
N MET A 331 0.68 -14.78 -21.87
CA MET A 331 -0.45 -14.41 -20.99
C MET A 331 -0.01 -14.17 -19.54
N GLU A 332 0.84 -15.05 -18.98
CA GLU A 332 1.39 -14.85 -17.63
C GLU A 332 2.15 -13.51 -17.51
N MET A 333 2.96 -13.16 -18.52
CA MET A 333 3.72 -11.92 -18.51
C MET A 333 2.86 -10.68 -18.71
N ARG A 334 1.78 -10.78 -19.48
CA ARG A 334 0.97 -9.61 -19.83
C ARG A 334 -0.05 -9.25 -18.75
N TYR A 335 -0.66 -10.25 -18.12
CA TYR A 335 -1.82 -10.05 -17.23
C TYR A 335 -1.53 -10.34 -15.76
N CYS A 336 -0.48 -11.11 -15.47
CA CYS A 336 -0.05 -11.42 -14.12
C CYS A 336 1.22 -10.66 -13.74
N VAL A 337 1.36 -9.38 -14.10
CA VAL A 337 2.47 -8.51 -13.64
C VAL A 337 1.96 -7.28 -12.88
N GLU A 338 2.72 -6.86 -11.88
CA GLU A 338 2.49 -5.65 -11.09
C GLU A 338 3.59 -4.63 -11.35
N SER A 339 3.21 -3.36 -11.48
CA SER A 339 4.16 -2.26 -11.64
C SER A 339 4.63 -1.79 -10.27
N ILE A 340 5.92 -1.96 -9.99
CA ILE A 340 6.53 -1.63 -8.71
C ILE A 340 7.64 -0.60 -8.92
N ARG A 341 7.61 0.51 -8.17
CA ARG A 341 8.69 1.49 -8.19
C ARG A 341 9.77 1.04 -7.22
N VAL A 342 10.97 0.82 -7.71
CA VAL A 342 12.13 0.40 -6.92
C VAL A 342 13.08 1.57 -6.75
N HIS A 343 13.42 1.83 -5.50
CA HIS A 343 14.34 2.87 -5.07
C HIS A 343 15.55 2.19 -4.43
N THR A 344 16.71 2.39 -5.01
CA THR A 344 17.99 2.03 -4.41
C THR A 344 18.76 3.31 -4.11
N ALA A 345 19.91 3.20 -3.43
CA ALA A 345 20.74 4.37 -3.13
C ALA A 345 21.10 5.21 -4.37
N ASN A 346 21.22 4.56 -5.54
CA ASN A 346 21.75 5.19 -6.75
C ASN A 346 20.74 5.21 -7.91
N LYS A 347 19.54 4.65 -7.76
CA LYS A 347 18.62 4.46 -8.89
C LYS A 347 17.15 4.41 -8.48
N HIS A 348 16.30 5.01 -9.29
CA HIS A 348 14.85 4.94 -9.19
C HIS A 348 14.28 4.44 -10.52
N GLU A 349 13.72 3.23 -10.53
CA GLU A 349 13.14 2.63 -11.75
C GLU A 349 11.82 1.92 -11.45
N THR A 350 10.98 1.78 -12.49
CA THR A 350 9.72 1.03 -12.39
C THR A 350 9.90 -0.36 -13.01
N LEU A 351 9.78 -1.39 -12.18
CA LEU A 351 9.81 -2.80 -12.57
C LEU A 351 8.40 -3.32 -12.84
N LEU A 352 8.28 -4.20 -13.84
CA LEU A 352 7.11 -5.05 -14.02
C LEU A 352 7.43 -6.42 -13.42
N VAL A 353 6.72 -6.78 -12.36
CA VAL A 353 7.05 -7.94 -11.52
C VAL A 353 5.91 -8.98 -11.61
N PRO A 354 6.18 -10.23 -12.01
CA PRO A 354 5.17 -11.28 -12.04
C PRO A 354 4.50 -11.50 -10.68
N LYS A 355 3.17 -11.62 -10.64
CA LYS A 355 2.37 -11.81 -9.41
C LYS A 355 2.77 -13.07 -8.63
N LYS A 356 3.33 -14.06 -9.32
CA LYS A 356 3.75 -15.35 -8.75
C LYS A 356 5.25 -15.43 -8.46
N ILE A 357 6.01 -14.34 -8.63
CA ILE A 357 7.47 -14.34 -8.43
C ILE A 357 7.82 -14.75 -6.99
N LEU A 358 8.91 -15.52 -6.84
CA LEU A 358 9.47 -15.83 -5.54
C LEU A 358 10.32 -14.66 -5.00
N MET A 359 10.48 -14.58 -3.68
CA MET A 359 11.25 -13.50 -3.05
C MET A 359 12.71 -13.48 -3.53
N ARG A 360 13.33 -14.65 -3.73
CA ARG A 360 14.68 -14.76 -4.33
C ARG A 360 14.77 -14.14 -5.72
N GLU A 361 13.79 -14.42 -6.57
CA GLU A 361 13.76 -13.99 -7.97
C GLU A 361 13.56 -12.46 -8.04
N LEU A 362 12.75 -11.91 -7.12
CA LEU A 362 12.58 -10.46 -7.00
C LEU A 362 13.88 -9.77 -6.54
N LYS A 363 14.59 -10.32 -5.53
CA LYS A 363 15.88 -9.80 -5.08
C LYS A 363 16.91 -9.81 -6.21
N GLU A 364 16.97 -10.89 -7.00
CA GLU A 364 17.83 -10.96 -8.19
C GLU A 364 17.47 -9.91 -9.25
N MET A 365 16.18 -9.66 -9.49
CA MET A 365 15.74 -8.59 -10.40
C MET A 365 16.22 -7.21 -9.93
N ILE A 366 16.03 -6.89 -8.65
CA ILE A 366 16.47 -5.62 -8.06
C ILE A 366 18.00 -5.50 -8.12
N TYR A 367 18.72 -6.59 -7.89
CA TYR A 367 20.18 -6.59 -7.94
C TYR A 367 20.71 -6.23 -9.33
N ARG A 368 20.20 -6.87 -10.39
CA ARG A 368 20.64 -6.59 -11.76
C ARG A 368 20.41 -5.14 -12.18
N LEU A 369 19.33 -4.50 -11.69
CA LEU A 369 19.08 -3.08 -11.94
C LEU A 369 20.20 -2.16 -11.44
N VAL A 370 20.86 -2.54 -10.35
CA VAL A 370 21.92 -1.76 -9.70
C VAL A 370 23.23 -1.91 -10.47
N ILE A 371 23.60 -3.14 -10.82
CA ILE A 371 24.86 -3.44 -11.55
C ILE A 371 24.88 -2.69 -12.90
N ASP A 372 23.79 -2.74 -13.65
CA ASP A 372 23.68 -2.13 -14.98
C ASP A 372 23.82 -0.59 -15.00
N SER A 373 23.82 0.07 -13.82
CA SER A 373 23.96 1.53 -13.71
C SER A 373 25.38 2.01 -13.44
N GLN A 374 26.32 1.11 -13.17
CA GLN A 374 27.68 1.44 -12.73
C GLN A 374 28.70 0.75 -13.66
N ASN A 375 29.30 1.52 -14.57
CA ASN A 375 30.56 1.15 -15.24
C ASN A 375 31.76 1.24 -14.27
N GLN A 376 31.59 0.79 -13.01
CA GLN A 376 32.63 0.87 -11.98
C GLN A 376 32.73 -0.43 -11.15
N SER A 377 33.96 -0.88 -11.04
CA SER A 377 34.49 -2.10 -10.44
C SER A 377 34.39 -2.22 -8.91
N SER A 378 33.46 -1.51 -8.24
CA SER A 378 33.36 -1.54 -6.76
C SER A 378 32.13 -2.31 -6.23
N ILE A 379 31.13 -2.58 -7.08
CA ILE A 379 29.92 -3.37 -6.77
C ILE A 379 29.82 -4.64 -7.66
N SER A 380 30.93 -5.06 -8.29
CA SER A 380 30.99 -6.31 -9.07
C SER A 380 30.82 -7.59 -8.25
N ASP A 381 30.80 -7.50 -6.91
CA ASP A 381 30.96 -8.65 -6.03
C ASP A 381 29.73 -8.91 -5.14
N PHE A 382 28.56 -8.33 -5.41
CA PHE A 382 27.36 -8.67 -4.65
C PHE A 382 26.75 -9.98 -5.18
N ASN A 383 26.54 -10.95 -4.30
CA ASN A 383 25.92 -12.21 -4.63
C ASN A 383 24.58 -12.30 -3.88
N PRO A 384 23.43 -12.27 -4.58
CA PRO A 384 22.10 -12.35 -3.96
C PRO A 384 21.86 -13.58 -3.08
N GLN A 385 22.70 -14.61 -3.19
CA GLN A 385 22.66 -15.83 -2.37
C GLN A 385 23.48 -15.72 -1.07
N THR A 386 24.47 -14.82 -1.00
CA THR A 386 25.37 -14.69 0.15
C THR A 386 25.34 -13.32 0.81
N ASP A 387 24.90 -12.29 0.10
CA ASP A 387 24.79 -10.92 0.59
C ASP A 387 23.36 -10.55 0.97
N THR A 388 23.21 -9.74 2.03
CA THR A 388 21.90 -9.40 2.55
C THR A 388 21.30 -8.20 1.81
N MET A 389 20.10 -8.39 1.25
CA MET A 389 19.25 -7.34 0.70
C MET A 389 18.03 -7.13 1.61
N LEU A 390 17.95 -5.95 2.24
CA LEU A 390 16.77 -5.53 2.99
C LEU A 390 15.83 -4.77 2.07
N LEU A 391 14.58 -5.22 2.03
CA LEU A 391 13.50 -4.57 1.28
C LEU A 391 12.57 -3.86 2.27
N PHE A 392 12.19 -2.63 1.96
CA PHE A 392 11.20 -1.86 2.70
C PHE A 392 10.07 -1.53 1.74
N VAL A 393 8.83 -1.74 2.17
CA VAL A 393 7.64 -1.48 1.36
C VAL A 393 7.05 -0.16 1.80
N ASN A 394 6.88 0.77 0.86
CA ASN A 394 6.52 2.16 1.12
C ASN A 394 7.46 2.80 2.15
N ASP A 395 7.01 3.83 2.86
CA ASP A 395 7.80 4.52 3.89
C ASP A 395 7.80 3.78 5.25
N GLU A 396 7.64 2.45 5.22
CA GLU A 396 7.68 1.65 6.45
C GLU A 396 9.09 1.59 7.04
N LYS A 397 9.17 1.75 8.36
CA LYS A 397 10.44 1.77 9.11
C LYS A 397 11.03 0.38 9.33
N LYS A 398 10.31 -0.70 8.99
CA LYS A 398 10.73 -2.09 9.23
C LYS A 398 10.95 -2.80 7.89
N PRO A 399 12.03 -3.61 7.77
CA PRO A 399 12.26 -4.37 6.56
C PRO A 399 11.26 -5.54 6.47
N VAL A 400 10.91 -5.91 5.24
CA VAL A 400 10.10 -7.08 4.91
C VAL A 400 10.79 -8.34 5.38
N ARG A 401 10.13 -9.10 6.25
CA ARG A 401 10.60 -10.40 6.73
C ARG A 401 9.96 -11.53 5.91
N ALA A 402 10.65 -11.96 4.86
CA ALA A 402 10.19 -13.00 3.95
C ALA A 402 11.35 -13.94 3.59
N GLY A 403 11.13 -15.25 3.73
CA GLY A 403 12.08 -16.26 3.26
C GLY A 403 12.13 -16.34 1.73
N ASP A 404 13.24 -16.76 1.16
CA ASP A 404 13.50 -16.70 -0.28
C ASP A 404 12.55 -17.50 -1.16
N SER A 405 12.02 -18.61 -0.65
CA SER A 405 11.12 -19.53 -1.36
C SER A 405 9.63 -19.12 -1.30
N VAL A 406 9.29 -17.99 -0.68
CA VAL A 406 7.90 -17.53 -0.59
C VAL A 406 7.54 -16.64 -1.77
N LYS A 407 6.25 -16.59 -2.12
CA LYS A 407 5.75 -15.65 -3.13
C LYS A 407 5.93 -14.22 -2.64
N ALA A 408 6.70 -13.41 -3.37
CA ALA A 408 7.03 -12.05 -2.97
C ALA A 408 5.76 -11.21 -2.77
N MET A 409 4.79 -11.35 -3.68
CA MET A 409 3.53 -10.61 -3.64
C MET A 409 2.67 -10.88 -2.40
N LYS A 410 2.94 -11.92 -1.60
CA LYS A 410 2.27 -12.13 -0.30
C LYS A 410 2.74 -11.11 0.75
N TYR A 411 3.99 -10.68 0.65
CA TYR A 411 4.64 -9.78 1.62
C TYR A 411 4.69 -8.34 1.12
N LEU A 412 4.37 -8.13 -0.15
CA LEU A 412 4.18 -6.82 -0.77
C LEU A 412 2.70 -6.40 -0.79
N GLN A 413 1.83 -7.10 -0.05
CA GLN A 413 0.40 -6.80 0.02
C GLN A 413 0.19 -5.47 0.76
N GLY A 414 -0.33 -4.48 0.03
CA GLY A 414 -0.42 -3.08 0.48
C GLY A 414 0.00 -2.12 -0.62
N ILE A 415 0.78 -2.60 -1.59
CA ILE A 415 1.06 -1.89 -2.84
C ILE A 415 -0.16 -2.01 -3.76
N LYS A 416 -1.19 -1.18 -3.58
CA LYS A 416 -2.19 -0.94 -4.64
C LYS A 416 -1.68 0.21 -5.52
N TYR A 417 -1.53 -0.05 -6.82
CA TYR A 417 -1.18 0.90 -7.88
C TYR A 417 0.02 1.82 -7.58
N GLY A 418 1.23 1.36 -7.93
CA GLY A 418 2.43 2.22 -7.96
C GLY A 418 3.18 2.34 -6.63
N GLY A 419 3.04 1.35 -5.75
CA GLY A 419 3.76 1.30 -4.48
C GLY A 419 5.27 1.21 -4.66
N HIS A 420 5.97 1.61 -3.61
CA HIS A 420 7.39 1.88 -3.61
C HIS A 420 8.11 0.76 -2.84
N ILE A 421 9.20 0.22 -3.38
CA ILE A 421 10.11 -0.66 -2.68
C ILE A 421 11.44 0.08 -2.53
N TYR A 422 11.92 0.22 -1.31
CA TYR A 422 13.27 0.71 -1.05
C TYR A 422 14.17 -0.49 -0.75
N ALA A 423 15.26 -0.63 -1.50
CA ALA A 423 16.20 -1.73 -1.33
C ALA A 423 17.55 -1.21 -0.81
N MET A 424 18.00 -1.80 0.30
CA MET A 424 19.32 -1.58 0.87
C MET A 424 20.14 -2.86 0.78
N MET A 425 21.34 -2.76 0.20
CA MET A 425 22.26 -3.88 0.00
C MET A 425 23.43 -3.75 0.96
N PHE A 426 23.83 -4.87 1.55
CA PHE A 426 24.96 -4.92 2.47
C PHE A 426 25.91 -6.06 2.10
N LYS A 427 27.21 -5.77 2.08
CA LYS A 427 28.28 -6.77 1.94
C LYS A 427 28.52 -7.47 3.28
N ASN A 428 27.63 -8.39 3.66
CA ASN A 428 27.82 -9.39 4.73
C ASN A 428 26.51 -10.14 4.99
N SER A 429 26.58 -11.47 5.10
CA SER A 429 25.46 -12.34 5.53
C SER A 429 25.02 -12.10 6.99
N LEU A 430 25.82 -11.38 7.78
CA LEU A 430 25.57 -11.09 9.18
C LEU A 430 24.31 -10.23 9.44
N ILE A 431 23.72 -9.57 8.44
CA ILE A 431 22.50 -8.78 8.67
C ILE A 431 21.24 -9.66 8.70
N ASP A 432 21.24 -10.83 8.09
CA ASP A 432 20.19 -11.81 8.40
C ASP A 432 20.28 -12.29 9.86
N SER A 433 21.48 -12.27 10.47
CA SER A 433 21.65 -12.47 11.93
C SER A 433 21.25 -11.23 12.77
N CYS A 434 20.97 -10.07 12.16
CA CYS A 434 20.39 -8.93 12.86
C CYS A 434 18.89 -9.10 13.16
N ASN A 435 18.21 -10.04 12.48
CA ASN A 435 16.86 -10.47 12.86
C ASN A 435 16.94 -11.29 14.15
N GLY A 436 16.88 -10.60 15.30
CA GLY A 436 17.10 -11.19 16.62
C GLY A 436 18.44 -10.78 17.23
N SER A 437 18.92 -9.57 16.92
CA SER A 437 20.11 -9.01 17.55
C SER A 437 19.76 -8.05 18.69
N ILE A 438 20.46 -8.17 19.81
CA ILE A 438 20.32 -7.29 20.96
C ILE A 438 21.44 -6.25 20.91
N ARG A 439 21.10 -4.99 21.21
CA ARG A 439 22.09 -3.94 21.41
C ARG A 439 22.65 -4.04 22.82
N ILE A 440 23.95 -4.27 22.94
CA ILE A 440 24.68 -4.27 24.20
C ILE A 440 25.53 -3.01 24.31
N ASN A 441 25.48 -2.39 25.48
CA ASN A 441 26.35 -1.32 25.92
C ASN A 441 27.35 -1.90 26.92
N LEU A 442 28.60 -1.98 26.50
CA LEU A 442 29.70 -2.52 27.28
C LEU A 442 30.56 -1.38 27.82
N ARG A 443 30.76 -1.39 29.14
CA ARG A 443 31.74 -0.55 29.84
C ARG A 443 32.98 -1.40 30.10
N VAL A 444 34.16 -0.96 29.67
CA VAL A 444 35.42 -1.65 29.98
C VAL A 444 36.21 -0.81 30.99
N ILE A 445 36.59 -1.43 32.11
CA ILE A 445 37.37 -0.81 33.18
C ILE A 445 38.76 -1.45 33.20
N GLU A 446 39.76 -0.66 32.83
CA GLU A 446 41.17 -1.05 32.86
C GLU A 446 41.90 -0.45 34.09
N LYS A 447 43.03 -1.05 34.47
CA LYS A 447 43.89 -0.65 35.59
C LYS A 447 44.10 0.87 35.68
N ASN A 448 44.13 1.40 36.91
CA ASN A 448 44.16 2.82 37.28
C ASN A 448 42.85 3.63 37.10
N ILE A 449 41.73 3.09 36.60
CA ILE A 449 40.46 3.82 36.35
C ILE A 449 40.61 4.98 35.31
N VAL A 450 41.82 5.19 34.78
CA VAL A 450 42.16 6.30 33.86
C VAL A 450 41.46 6.16 32.50
N LYS A 451 41.02 4.94 32.10
CA LYS A 451 40.34 4.71 30.83
C LYS A 451 39.02 3.97 31.01
N LEU A 452 37.92 4.70 30.78
CA LEU A 452 36.56 4.18 30.66
C LEU A 452 36.19 4.15 29.17
N TYR A 453 36.00 2.95 28.63
CA TYR A 453 35.47 2.80 27.28
C TYR A 453 33.99 2.43 27.33
N TYR A 454 33.18 3.18 26.58
CA TYR A 454 31.81 2.78 26.26
C TYR A 454 31.77 2.25 24.83
N ARG A 455 31.20 1.06 24.65
CA ARG A 455 31.01 0.42 23.35
C ARG A 455 29.56 -0.02 23.21
N SER A 456 28.89 0.42 22.15
CA SER A 456 27.59 -0.12 21.75
C SER A 456 27.76 -0.99 20.52
N PHE A 457 27.29 -2.23 20.56
CA PHE A 457 27.32 -3.11 19.39
C PHE A 457 26.12 -4.08 19.41
N LEU A 458 25.82 -4.65 18.24
CA LEU A 458 24.75 -5.63 18.06
C LEU A 458 25.34 -7.03 18.14
N VAL A 459 24.65 -7.91 18.84
CA VAL A 459 25.03 -9.32 19.03
C VAL A 459 23.82 -10.21 18.80
N SER A 460 24.05 -11.44 18.33
CA SER A 460 22.99 -12.46 18.23
C SER A 460 22.42 -12.79 19.62
N GLU A 461 21.11 -13.05 19.68
CA GLU A 461 20.40 -13.55 20.88
C GLU A 461 20.97 -14.88 21.42
N SER A 462 21.70 -15.65 20.61
CA SER A 462 22.24 -16.97 20.96
C SER A 462 23.64 -16.96 21.59
N LEU A 463 24.29 -15.81 21.70
CA LEU A 463 25.65 -15.71 22.26
C LEU A 463 25.61 -15.85 23.78
N THR A 464 26.78 -16.13 24.36
CA THR A 464 26.99 -16.29 25.81
C THR A 464 27.88 -15.19 26.38
N ALA A 465 27.94 -15.11 27.71
CA ALA A 465 28.83 -14.18 28.42
C ALA A 465 30.32 -14.37 28.05
N ILE A 466 30.77 -15.61 27.83
CA ILE A 466 32.16 -15.88 27.40
C ILE A 466 32.42 -15.37 25.97
N ASP A 467 31.42 -15.39 25.09
CA ASP A 467 31.57 -14.88 23.74
C ASP A 467 31.79 -13.36 23.71
N ILE A 468 31.16 -12.62 24.63
CA ILE A 468 31.44 -11.17 24.79
C ILE A 468 32.88 -10.94 25.25
N ILE A 469 33.38 -11.76 26.18
CA ILE A 469 34.77 -11.65 26.66
C ILE A 469 35.74 -11.93 25.50
N ASN A 470 35.50 -13.00 24.74
CA ASN A 470 36.30 -13.34 23.57
C ASN A 470 36.27 -12.24 22.51
N LEU A 471 35.08 -11.66 22.23
CA LEU A 471 34.94 -10.52 21.33
C LEU A 471 35.75 -9.31 21.83
N ALA A 472 35.72 -9.01 23.13
CA ALA A 472 36.50 -7.92 23.70
C ALA A 472 38.02 -8.16 23.58
N ILE A 473 38.47 -9.42 23.70
CA ILE A 473 39.86 -9.82 23.49
C ILE A 473 40.26 -9.66 22.01
N GLU A 474 39.46 -10.20 21.08
CA GLU A 474 39.72 -10.12 19.63
C GLU A 474 39.79 -8.68 19.14
N ARG A 475 38.92 -7.82 19.67
CA ARG A 475 38.88 -6.39 19.38
C ARG A 475 39.94 -5.58 20.12
N GLN A 476 40.82 -6.25 20.88
CA GLN A 476 41.90 -5.65 21.66
C GLN A 476 41.40 -4.60 22.67
N TRP A 477 40.18 -4.76 23.19
CA TRP A 477 39.63 -3.90 24.25
C TRP A 477 40.18 -4.28 25.62
N VAL A 478 40.57 -5.54 25.79
CA VAL A 478 41.18 -6.10 27.00
C VAL A 478 42.33 -7.03 26.64
N ASP A 479 43.33 -7.10 27.53
CA ASP A 479 44.47 -7.99 27.37
C ASP A 479 44.10 -9.42 27.79
N LYS A 480 44.24 -10.38 26.86
CA LYS A 480 43.95 -11.80 27.06
C LYS A 480 44.74 -12.44 28.20
N ASN A 481 45.89 -11.88 28.57
CA ASN A 481 46.75 -12.41 29.63
C ASN A 481 46.30 -11.97 31.03
N ARG A 482 45.23 -11.18 31.12
CA ARG A 482 44.68 -10.70 32.39
C ARG A 482 43.43 -11.47 32.77
N TYR A 483 43.09 -11.37 34.05
CA TYR A 483 41.88 -11.97 34.56
C TYR A 483 40.67 -11.08 34.24
N ILE A 484 39.75 -11.59 33.42
CA ILE A 484 38.63 -10.83 32.86
C ILE A 484 37.31 -11.36 33.43
N LYS A 485 36.52 -10.49 34.04
CA LYS A 485 35.17 -10.80 34.54
C LYS A 485 34.16 -9.90 33.86
N LEU A 486 33.10 -10.52 33.31
CA LEU A 486 31.91 -9.81 32.88
C LEU A 486 30.98 -9.65 34.07
N CYS A 487 30.49 -8.43 34.30
CA CYS A 487 29.71 -8.07 35.46
C CYS A 487 28.46 -7.28 35.06
N MET A 488 27.41 -7.42 35.85
CA MET A 488 26.22 -6.57 35.80
C MET A 488 26.14 -5.69 37.05
N GLU A 489 25.69 -4.46 36.89
CA GLU A 489 25.44 -3.53 38.01
C GLU A 489 23.98 -3.68 38.47
N ASN A 490 23.77 -4.03 39.74
CA ASN A 490 22.42 -4.17 40.29
C ASN A 490 21.81 -2.82 40.75
N LYS A 491 20.54 -2.81 41.16
CA LYS A 491 19.84 -1.58 41.60
C LYS A 491 20.47 -0.88 42.81
N ASN A 492 21.26 -1.61 43.61
CA ASN A 492 22.01 -1.07 44.74
C ASN A 492 23.46 -0.72 44.34
N HIS A 493 23.73 -0.65 43.03
CA HIS A 493 24.99 -0.38 42.35
C HIS A 493 26.06 -1.49 42.43
N PHE A 494 25.83 -2.63 43.09
CA PHE A 494 26.85 -3.68 43.22
C PHE A 494 27.15 -4.34 41.88
N LEU A 495 28.42 -4.70 41.66
CA LEU A 495 28.81 -5.53 40.54
C LEU A 495 28.68 -7.01 40.91
N SER A 496 27.86 -7.75 40.17
CA SER A 496 27.79 -9.21 40.25
C SER A 496 28.39 -9.83 39.00
N VAL A 497 29.30 -10.81 39.20
CA VAL A 497 29.96 -11.54 38.11
C VAL A 497 28.95 -12.45 37.42
N ILE A 498 28.92 -12.37 36.09
CA ILE A 498 28.10 -13.22 35.23
C ILE A 498 28.90 -14.50 34.93
N LYS A 499 28.25 -15.66 35.05
CA LYS A 499 28.87 -16.96 34.73
C LYS A 499 29.05 -17.10 33.22
N GLY A 500 30.13 -17.77 32.81
CA GLY A 500 30.51 -17.89 31.40
C GLY A 500 29.44 -18.53 30.50
N GLU A 501 28.68 -19.48 31.04
CA GLU A 501 27.59 -20.20 30.36
C GLU A 501 26.27 -19.40 30.23
N THR A 502 26.20 -18.17 30.75
CA THR A 502 24.95 -17.38 30.74
C THR A 502 24.65 -16.86 29.34
N CYS A 503 23.43 -17.11 28.85
CA CYS A 503 22.94 -16.63 27.55
C CYS A 503 22.71 -15.10 27.59
N LEU A 504 22.96 -14.40 26.49
CA LEU A 504 22.83 -12.94 26.42
C LEU A 504 21.38 -12.43 26.52
N LEU A 505 20.38 -13.25 26.16
CA LEU A 505 18.96 -12.90 26.33
C LEU A 505 18.61 -12.68 27.82
N ASP A 506 19.30 -13.39 28.71
CA ASP A 506 19.10 -13.32 30.16
C ASP A 506 19.86 -12.15 30.82
N LEU A 507 20.67 -11.43 30.04
CA LEU A 507 21.52 -10.36 30.53
C LEU A 507 20.91 -8.97 30.25
N PRO A 508 21.17 -7.98 31.13
CA PRO A 508 20.81 -6.61 30.86
C PRO A 508 21.65 -6.04 29.70
N THR A 509 21.11 -5.03 29.02
CA THR A 509 21.78 -4.36 27.91
C THR A 509 22.99 -3.52 28.33
N ASN A 510 23.20 -3.28 29.63
CA ASN A 510 24.35 -2.54 30.16
C ASN A 510 25.24 -3.47 30.99
N LEU A 511 26.44 -3.76 30.48
CA LEU A 511 27.38 -4.70 31.08
C LEU A 511 28.74 -4.03 31.34
N THR A 512 29.48 -4.53 32.31
CA THR A 512 30.81 -4.03 32.67
C THR A 512 31.83 -5.15 32.61
N ILE A 513 32.96 -4.94 31.93
CA ILE A 513 34.14 -5.81 32.03
C ILE A 513 35.08 -5.23 33.07
N SER A 514 35.37 -6.02 34.11
CA SER A 514 36.36 -5.74 35.13
C SER A 514 37.62 -6.56 34.87
N VAL A 515 38.78 -5.89 34.81
CA VAL A 515 40.08 -6.51 34.54
C VAL A 515 40.94 -6.52 35.81
N GLY A 516 41.26 -7.72 36.31
CA GLY A 516 42.08 -7.95 37.50
C GLY A 516 43.54 -8.28 37.18
N ASP A 517 44.41 -8.11 38.18
CA ASP A 517 45.87 -8.24 38.08
C ASP A 517 46.43 -9.64 38.44
N TYR A 518 45.60 -10.62 38.84
CA TYR A 518 46.09 -11.93 39.28
C TYR A 518 45.60 -13.09 38.44
N VAL A 519 46.55 -13.94 38.06
CA VAL A 519 46.36 -15.27 37.49
C VAL A 519 46.32 -16.26 38.66
N LEU A 520 45.31 -17.14 38.65
CA LEU A 520 45.09 -18.36 39.46
C LEU A 520 44.11 -18.27 40.63
N GLN A 521 43.19 -19.25 40.62
CA GLN A 521 42.32 -19.78 41.67
C GLN A 521 42.15 -18.90 42.91
N ILE A 522 40.94 -18.39 43.12
CA ILE A 522 40.47 -17.88 44.41
C ILE A 522 40.81 -18.95 45.45
N ALA A 523 41.84 -18.70 46.25
CA ALA A 523 42.12 -19.48 47.44
C ALA A 523 40.92 -19.33 48.38
N CYS A 524 40.65 -20.31 49.25
CA CYS A 524 39.46 -20.30 50.12
C CYS A 524 39.34 -19.06 51.03
N ASP A 525 40.37 -18.22 51.11
CA ASP A 525 40.46 -17.00 51.90
C ASP A 525 40.38 -15.68 51.09
N GLU A 526 40.07 -15.72 49.78
CA GLU A 526 39.93 -14.53 48.91
C GLU A 526 38.48 -14.23 48.52
N VAL A 527 38.11 -12.93 48.52
CA VAL A 527 36.76 -12.45 48.16
C VAL A 527 36.86 -11.23 47.24
N ASP A 528 36.01 -11.19 46.21
CA ASP A 528 35.84 -10.01 45.36
C ASP A 528 34.82 -9.04 45.99
N ILE A 529 35.25 -7.81 46.23
CA ILE A 529 34.38 -6.74 46.71
C ILE A 529 34.16 -5.68 45.62
N THR A 530 33.00 -5.02 45.65
CA THR A 530 32.78 -3.82 44.81
C THR A 530 33.38 -2.60 45.50
N VAL A 531 34.30 -1.91 44.81
CA VAL A 531 34.92 -0.67 45.27
C VAL A 531 34.40 0.50 44.44
N TYR A 532 34.06 1.62 45.09
CA TYR A 532 33.73 2.86 44.40
C TYR A 532 34.82 3.88 44.54
N LEU A 533 35.28 4.37 43.39
CA LEU A 533 36.03 5.61 43.28
C LEU A 533 35.21 6.60 42.44
N GLU A 534 34.90 7.78 42.99
CA GLU A 534 34.20 8.87 42.26
C GLU A 534 32.94 8.43 41.47
N LYS A 535 32.14 7.50 42.03
CA LYS A 535 30.93 6.89 41.44
C LYS A 535 31.15 5.84 40.33
N VAL A 536 32.39 5.39 40.11
CA VAL A 536 32.69 4.27 39.20
C VAL A 536 32.91 3.00 40.02
N PRO A 537 32.03 1.98 39.91
CA PRO A 537 32.24 0.70 40.57
C PRO A 537 33.25 -0.15 39.80
N PHE A 538 34.13 -0.85 40.51
CA PHE A 538 34.99 -1.89 39.95
C PHE A 538 35.18 -3.03 40.97
N LEU A 539 35.53 -4.23 40.50
CA LEU A 539 35.83 -5.35 41.40
C LEU A 539 37.27 -5.27 41.88
N PHE A 540 37.46 -5.50 43.17
CA PHE A 540 38.78 -5.61 43.78
C PHE A 540 38.82 -6.84 44.68
N THR A 541 39.81 -7.70 44.48
CA THR A 541 39.98 -8.91 45.30
C THR A 541 40.78 -8.58 46.56
N ILE A 542 40.26 -9.01 47.70
CA ILE A 542 40.89 -8.89 49.01
C ILE A 542 41.04 -10.27 49.65
N LYS A 543 42.01 -10.40 50.57
CA LYS A 543 42.12 -11.57 51.44
C LYS A 543 41.43 -11.28 52.76
N LEU A 544 40.67 -12.25 53.27
CA LEU A 544 39.98 -12.12 54.56
C LEU A 544 40.97 -11.93 55.72
N SER A 545 42.18 -12.49 55.60
CA SER A 545 43.25 -12.34 56.61
C SER A 545 44.01 -11.00 56.53
N GLU A 546 43.76 -10.16 55.52
CA GLU A 546 44.47 -8.89 55.37
C GLU A 546 43.97 -7.82 56.36
N GLN A 547 44.87 -6.93 56.79
CA GLN A 547 44.52 -5.70 57.50
C GLN A 547 44.10 -4.60 56.53
N CYS A 548 43.21 -3.71 56.97
CA CYS A 548 42.72 -2.57 56.17
C CYS A 548 43.86 -1.71 55.60
N LYS A 549 44.94 -1.48 56.36
CA LYS A 549 46.14 -0.77 55.88
C LYS A 549 46.84 -1.45 54.71
N SER A 550 46.87 -2.79 54.69
CA SER A 550 47.45 -3.57 53.59
C SER A 550 46.57 -3.49 52.34
N VAL A 551 45.26 -3.63 52.50
CA VAL A 551 44.26 -3.46 51.43
C VAL A 551 44.38 -2.06 50.81
N LEU A 552 44.46 -1.02 51.64
CA LEU A 552 44.67 0.36 51.21
C LEU A 552 45.96 0.52 50.41
N LYS A 553 47.08 -0.01 50.89
CA LYS A 553 48.36 0.08 50.18
C LYS A 553 48.33 -0.62 48.82
N ARG A 554 47.73 -1.81 48.76
CA ARG A 554 47.52 -2.57 47.50
C ARG A 554 46.66 -1.79 46.53
N LEU A 555 45.56 -1.23 47.03
CA LEU A 555 44.63 -0.48 46.21
C LEU A 555 45.22 0.87 45.76
N GLY A 556 45.98 1.54 46.62
CA GLY A 556 46.77 2.72 46.27
C GLY A 556 47.74 2.45 45.12
N LYS A 557 48.42 1.29 45.17
CA LYS A 557 49.26 0.81 44.08
C LYS A 557 48.46 0.48 42.81
N TYR A 558 47.28 -0.13 42.95
CA TYR A 558 46.39 -0.49 41.84
C TYR A 558 45.78 0.72 41.12
N LEU A 559 45.49 1.78 41.88
CA LEU A 559 44.91 3.03 41.39
C LEU A 559 45.97 4.11 41.08
N ASN A 560 47.23 3.84 41.39
CA ASN A 560 48.32 4.81 41.33
C ASN A 560 48.04 6.10 42.13
N ILE A 561 47.48 5.97 43.33
CA ILE A 561 47.16 7.09 44.24
C ILE A 561 47.91 6.95 45.57
N LYS A 562 48.31 8.08 46.17
CA LYS A 562 48.84 8.09 47.55
C LYS A 562 47.69 7.87 48.54
N THR A 563 47.86 6.92 49.46
CA THR A 563 46.81 6.52 50.40
C THR A 563 47.02 7.01 51.84
N ASP A 564 48.09 7.78 52.09
CA ASP A 564 48.55 8.12 53.44
C ASP A 564 47.54 8.97 54.26
N ASN A 565 46.56 9.61 53.60
CA ASN A 565 45.51 10.43 54.22
C ASN A 565 44.08 9.98 53.83
N LYS A 566 43.92 8.77 53.27
CA LYS A 566 42.62 8.28 52.75
C LYS A 566 41.88 7.48 53.80
N ARG A 567 40.54 7.68 53.87
CA ARG A 567 39.67 6.98 54.81
C ARG A 567 38.89 5.89 54.09
N VAL A 568 38.80 4.72 54.72
CA VAL A 568 38.04 3.57 54.20
C VAL A 568 36.72 3.51 54.93
N PHE A 569 35.65 3.40 54.16
CA PHE A 569 34.32 3.17 54.68
C PHE A 569 33.78 1.86 54.12
N ILE A 570 33.20 1.02 54.98
CA ILE A 570 32.40 -0.14 54.55
C ILE A 570 30.92 0.20 54.70
N LYS A 571 30.13 -0.17 53.70
CA LYS A 571 28.66 -0.02 53.72
C LYS A 571 27.97 -1.39 53.76
N LYS A 572 27.16 -1.65 54.80
CA LYS A 572 26.31 -2.85 54.93
C LYS A 572 25.10 -2.76 53.98
N CYS A 573 24.71 -3.88 53.37
CA CYS A 573 23.67 -3.93 52.34
C CYS A 573 22.22 -3.95 52.88
N ASN A 574 21.99 -4.05 54.20
CA ASN A 574 20.64 -4.14 54.77
C ASN A 574 20.11 -2.80 55.27
N LYS A 575 19.18 -2.17 54.52
CA LYS A 575 18.22 -1.08 54.86
C LYS A 575 18.68 0.13 55.69
N TYR A 576 19.88 0.15 56.24
CA TYR A 576 20.47 1.23 57.01
C TYR A 576 21.49 1.96 56.15
N ASN A 577 21.24 3.25 55.92
CA ASN A 577 22.11 4.15 55.14
C ASN A 577 23.39 4.58 55.91
N GLY A 578 23.97 3.69 56.72
CA GLY A 578 25.19 3.97 57.48
C GLY A 578 26.43 3.40 56.79
N SER A 579 27.46 4.23 56.60
CA SER A 579 28.81 3.79 56.28
C SER A 579 29.67 3.79 57.54
N ILE A 580 30.45 2.74 57.78
CA ILE A 580 31.32 2.60 58.95
C ILE A 580 32.76 2.93 58.51
N GLU A 581 33.38 3.93 59.14
CA GLU A 581 34.81 4.22 58.95
C GLU A 581 35.64 3.13 59.63
N LEU A 582 36.58 2.53 58.90
CA LEU A 582 37.45 1.48 59.42
C LEU A 582 38.77 2.04 59.93
N LYS A 583 39.23 1.50 61.05
CA LYS A 583 40.59 1.78 61.54
C LYS A 583 41.62 1.02 60.70
N PRO A 584 42.81 1.59 60.45
CA PRO A 584 43.84 0.96 59.63
C PRO A 584 44.26 -0.45 60.10
N GLU A 585 44.19 -0.73 61.40
CA GLU A 585 44.60 -1.99 62.01
C GLU A 585 43.53 -3.10 61.96
N THR A 586 42.29 -2.78 61.56
CA THR A 586 41.20 -3.76 61.53
C THR A 586 41.47 -4.87 60.51
N VAL A 587 41.31 -6.13 60.92
CA VAL A 587 41.41 -7.31 60.03
C VAL A 587 40.08 -7.50 59.31
N ILE A 588 40.16 -7.82 58.01
CA ILE A 588 39.00 -7.93 57.14
C ILE A 588 38.03 -9.04 57.60
N CYS A 589 38.52 -10.20 58.05
CA CYS A 589 37.66 -11.31 58.49
C CYS A 589 36.71 -10.96 59.64
N ASP A 590 37.09 -9.98 60.48
CA ASP A 590 36.27 -9.54 61.62
C ASP A 590 35.05 -8.71 61.19
N LEU A 591 34.95 -8.38 59.89
CA LEU A 591 33.94 -7.49 59.32
C LEU A 591 32.94 -8.21 58.39
N PHE A 592 33.23 -9.46 57.98
CA PHE A 592 32.56 -10.15 56.88
C PHE A 592 31.51 -11.16 57.38
N ASP A 593 30.26 -10.70 57.53
CA ASP A 593 29.09 -11.58 57.35
C ASP A 593 28.68 -11.53 55.88
N LEU A 594 28.39 -12.68 55.26
CA LEU A 594 28.10 -12.99 53.82
C LEU A 594 27.15 -12.04 53.02
N LYS A 595 26.67 -10.94 53.58
CA LYS A 595 25.69 -10.00 52.98
C LYS A 595 26.17 -8.53 52.93
N THR A 596 27.49 -8.24 52.97
CA THR A 596 27.99 -6.95 53.51
C THR A 596 28.96 -6.10 52.65
N GLU A 597 29.12 -6.20 51.33
CA GLU A 597 30.40 -5.68 50.77
C GLU A 597 30.35 -4.60 49.68
N VAL A 598 30.35 -3.34 50.12
CA VAL A 598 30.85 -2.20 49.34
C VAL A 598 31.91 -1.43 50.11
N LEU A 599 33.08 -1.25 49.48
CA LEU A 599 34.15 -0.40 49.98
C LEU A 599 34.07 0.98 49.33
N PHE A 600 33.85 2.02 50.13
CA PHE A 600 33.96 3.42 49.70
C PHE A 600 35.29 4.00 50.17
N ILE A 601 35.95 4.72 49.27
CA ILE A 601 37.22 5.37 49.56
C ILE A 601 37.04 6.85 49.29
N LYS A 602 37.28 7.65 50.33
CA LYS A 602 37.18 9.11 50.27
C LYS A 602 38.56 9.73 50.46
#